data_AF-A0A328EKW6-F1
#
_entry.id   AF-A0A328EKW6-F1
#
_cell.length_a   1.000
_cell.length_b   1.000
_cell.length_c   1.000
_cell.angle_alpha   90.00
_cell.angle_beta   90.00
_cell.angle_gamma   90.00
#
_symmetry.space_group_name_H-M   'P 1'
#
loop_
_entity.id
_entity.type
_entity.pdbx_description
1 polymer ?
#
loop_
_entity_poly.entity_id
_entity_poly.type
_entity_poly.pdbx_seq_one_letter_code
_entity_poly.pdbx_strand_id
1 'polypeptide(L)'
;MKESFIIRKKYQEQIKLLNTEQKAQLLDAIFHYQTNGSPPEGIDPLVSMLLSVMTQDWVKDDEQYKVVCQRNQKNGKSGGRPSKNFGNSQKPSGLSENPEKPKKADNDSDNDSDSDNDSDSDNDLITSSNEEVNKNKKNKINKTKKIGYSPKFEEFWKAYPLKKGKQKAFQAWTSAIKGGNDPNLIIKKAGEYTLELKHKKTEKCYIKRAQGWLNDGRWDDDYDTGDSGKKPDLNDLY
;
A
#
# COMPACT_ATOMS: atom_id res chain seq x y z
N MET A 1 -14.47 11.79 -24.35
CA MET A 1 -14.52 12.67 -23.17
C MET A 1 -13.79 11.93 -22.04
N LYS A 2 -14.30 11.91 -20.79
CA LYS A 2 -14.26 10.66 -20.02
C LYS A 2 -15.56 9.92 -20.35
N GLU A 3 -15.49 8.64 -20.69
CA GLU A 3 -16.68 7.85 -21.05
C GLU A 3 -17.47 7.35 -19.83
N SER A 4 -16.92 7.55 -18.62
CA SER A 4 -17.53 7.14 -17.36
C SER A 4 -17.14 8.07 -16.19
N PHE A 5 -17.96 8.05 -15.15
CA PHE A 5 -17.74 8.75 -13.88
C PHE A 5 -18.09 7.84 -12.70
N ILE A 6 -17.63 8.19 -11.49
CA ILE A 6 -17.81 7.37 -10.28
C ILE A 6 -18.62 8.15 -9.24
N ILE A 7 -19.72 7.55 -8.76
CA ILE A 7 -20.44 7.99 -7.57
C ILE A 7 -19.89 7.20 -6.37
N ARG A 8 -19.46 7.89 -5.32
CA ARG A 8 -18.81 7.28 -4.16
C ARG A 8 -19.83 6.77 -3.13
N LYS A 9 -19.60 5.59 -2.53
CA LYS A 9 -20.42 5.02 -1.42
C LYS A 9 -20.77 6.06 -0.34
N LYS A 10 -19.84 6.98 -0.03
CA LYS A 10 -19.97 8.01 1.03
C LYS A 10 -21.17 8.97 0.92
N TYR A 11 -21.83 9.06 -0.23
CA TYR A 11 -23.02 9.92 -0.42
C TYR A 11 -24.34 9.23 -0.03
N GLN A 12 -24.30 7.94 0.33
CA GLN A 12 -25.49 7.12 0.56
C GLN A 12 -26.40 7.68 1.66
N GLU A 13 -25.86 8.21 2.77
CA GLU A 13 -26.68 8.73 3.87
C GLU A 13 -27.39 10.04 3.50
N GLN A 14 -26.77 10.90 2.69
CA GLN A 14 -27.41 12.10 2.15
C GLN A 14 -28.49 11.72 1.13
N ILE A 15 -28.19 10.78 0.23
CA ILE A 15 -29.15 10.30 -0.79
C ILE A 15 -30.35 9.61 -0.13
N LYS A 16 -30.18 8.87 0.97
CA LYS A 16 -31.30 8.24 1.71
C LYS A 16 -32.36 9.26 2.12
N LEU A 17 -31.95 10.44 2.60
CA LEU A 17 -32.83 11.52 3.09
C LEU A 17 -33.68 12.20 2.01
N LEU A 18 -33.29 12.10 0.74
CA LEU A 18 -34.04 12.70 -0.38
C LEU A 18 -35.34 11.94 -0.65
N ASN A 19 -36.38 12.63 -1.12
CA ASN A 19 -37.58 11.98 -1.65
C ASN A 19 -37.33 11.38 -3.06
N THR A 20 -38.29 10.66 -3.63
CA THR A 20 -38.14 10.00 -4.94
C THR A 20 -37.92 10.98 -6.10
N GLU A 21 -38.57 12.14 -6.07
CA GLU A 21 -38.45 13.19 -7.09
C GLU A 21 -37.07 13.87 -7.01
N GLN A 22 -36.61 14.21 -5.81
CA GLN A 22 -35.26 14.72 -5.55
C GLN A 22 -34.17 13.70 -5.95
N LYS A 23 -34.43 12.40 -5.82
CA LYS A 23 -33.52 11.33 -6.30
C LYS A 23 -33.45 11.28 -7.82
N ALA A 24 -34.56 11.49 -8.53
CA ALA A 24 -34.58 11.61 -9.98
C ALA A 24 -33.86 12.88 -10.45
N GLN A 25 -34.22 14.06 -9.89
CA GLN A 25 -33.55 15.33 -10.17
C GLN A 25 -32.04 15.27 -9.93
N LEU A 26 -31.59 14.59 -8.86
CA LEU A 26 -30.17 14.38 -8.60
C LEU A 26 -29.49 13.54 -9.70
N LEU A 27 -30.12 12.45 -10.14
CA LEU A 27 -29.57 11.59 -11.19
C LEU A 27 -29.43 12.35 -12.52
N ASP A 28 -30.48 13.07 -12.92
CA ASP A 28 -30.48 13.90 -14.14
C ASP A 28 -29.43 15.01 -14.06
N ALA A 29 -29.33 15.68 -12.90
CA ALA A 29 -28.35 16.75 -12.69
C ALA A 29 -26.90 16.25 -12.65
N ILE A 30 -26.65 15.02 -12.20
CA ILE A 30 -25.35 14.36 -12.29
C ILE A 30 -24.97 14.14 -13.76
N PHE A 31 -25.85 13.56 -14.59
CA PHE A 31 -25.56 13.35 -16.01
C PHE A 31 -25.43 14.67 -16.79
N HIS A 32 -26.27 15.66 -16.47
CA HIS A 32 -26.18 17.00 -17.05
C HIS A 32 -24.83 17.66 -16.75
N TYR A 33 -24.37 17.63 -15.49
CA TYR A 33 -23.06 18.16 -15.11
C TYR A 33 -21.90 17.43 -15.81
N GLN A 34 -21.94 16.10 -15.87
CA GLN A 34 -20.87 15.31 -16.49
C GLN A 34 -20.78 15.52 -18.02
N THR A 35 -21.90 15.87 -18.67
CA THR A 35 -21.95 16.17 -20.11
C THR A 35 -21.56 17.62 -20.40
N ASN A 36 -22.08 18.58 -19.63
CA ASN A 36 -22.04 20.01 -19.96
C ASN A 36 -20.99 20.81 -19.16
N GLY A 37 -20.49 20.28 -18.04
CA GLY A 37 -19.54 20.95 -17.15
C GLY A 37 -20.16 21.97 -16.18
N SER A 38 -21.49 22.13 -16.19
CA SER A 38 -22.25 23.03 -15.32
C SER A 38 -23.45 22.32 -14.68
N PRO A 39 -23.88 22.69 -13.46
CA PRO A 39 -25.14 22.20 -12.91
C PRO A 39 -26.34 22.74 -13.72
N PRO A 40 -27.44 21.99 -13.84
CA PRO A 40 -28.67 22.51 -14.44
C PRO A 40 -29.34 23.57 -13.55
N GLU A 41 -30.10 24.46 -14.18
CA GLU A 41 -30.95 25.43 -13.48
C GLU A 41 -32.25 24.78 -12.97
N GLY A 42 -32.94 25.44 -12.04
CA GLY A 42 -34.30 25.06 -11.60
C GLY A 42 -34.40 23.82 -10.68
N ILE A 43 -33.31 23.13 -10.37
CA ILE A 43 -33.29 21.99 -9.44
C ILE A 43 -33.53 22.39 -7.97
N ASP A 44 -34.05 21.45 -7.19
CA ASP A 44 -34.26 21.60 -5.74
C ASP A 44 -32.96 22.07 -5.01
N PRO A 45 -33.01 23.03 -4.07
CA PRO A 45 -31.83 23.54 -3.38
C PRO A 45 -31.02 22.50 -2.59
N LEU A 46 -31.65 21.45 -2.05
CA LEU A 46 -30.99 20.35 -1.36
C LEU A 46 -30.28 19.41 -2.35
N VAL A 47 -30.90 19.18 -3.52
CA VAL A 47 -30.27 18.46 -4.63
C VAL A 47 -29.06 19.24 -5.16
N SER A 48 -29.21 20.55 -5.36
CA SER A 48 -28.13 21.46 -5.75
C SER A 48 -26.98 21.47 -4.73
N MET A 49 -27.29 21.52 -3.44
CA MET A 49 -26.30 21.46 -2.37
C MET A 49 -25.51 20.13 -2.40
N LEU A 50 -26.18 18.99 -2.55
CA LEU A 50 -25.52 17.68 -2.61
C LEU A 50 -24.67 17.54 -3.90
N LEU A 51 -25.19 17.99 -5.04
CA LEU A 51 -24.45 18.04 -6.30
C LEU A 51 -23.19 18.90 -6.15
N SER A 52 -23.25 20.04 -5.46
CA SER A 52 -22.09 20.91 -5.22
C SER A 52 -20.95 20.23 -4.44
N VAL A 53 -21.26 19.21 -3.62
CA VAL A 53 -20.25 18.40 -2.92
C VAL A 53 -19.69 17.33 -3.85
N MET A 54 -20.53 16.66 -4.64
CA MET A 54 -20.09 15.66 -5.62
C MET A 54 -19.15 16.27 -6.66
N THR A 55 -19.49 17.44 -7.19
CA THR A 55 -18.70 18.14 -8.22
C THR A 55 -17.35 18.61 -7.70
N GLN A 56 -17.28 19.13 -6.46
CA GLN A 56 -16.00 19.45 -5.81
C GLN A 56 -15.07 18.24 -5.69
N ASP A 57 -15.59 17.04 -5.43
CA ASP A 57 -14.77 15.84 -5.34
C ASP A 57 -14.35 15.32 -6.72
N TRP A 58 -15.22 15.40 -7.73
CA TRP A 58 -14.83 15.10 -9.12
C TRP A 58 -13.75 16.05 -9.64
N VAL A 59 -13.80 17.35 -9.32
CA VAL A 59 -12.74 18.31 -9.69
C VAL A 59 -11.39 17.87 -9.11
N LYS A 60 -11.34 17.48 -7.83
CA LYS A 60 -10.12 16.96 -7.17
C LYS A 60 -9.61 15.67 -7.82
N ASP A 61 -10.51 14.75 -8.18
CA ASP A 61 -10.15 13.52 -8.88
C ASP A 61 -9.59 13.81 -10.28
N ASP A 62 -10.16 14.79 -10.98
CA ASP A 62 -9.71 15.26 -12.29
C ASP A 62 -8.31 15.90 -12.22
N GLU A 63 -8.05 16.72 -11.20
CA GLU A 63 -6.74 17.30 -10.92
C GLU A 63 -5.70 16.22 -10.59
N GLN A 64 -6.01 15.29 -9.70
CA GLN A 64 -5.11 14.18 -9.35
C GLN A 64 -4.82 13.29 -10.56
N TYR A 65 -5.83 12.97 -11.36
CA TYR A 65 -5.66 12.24 -12.61
C TYR A 65 -4.74 12.98 -13.59
N LYS A 66 -4.96 14.29 -13.81
CA LYS A 66 -4.11 15.14 -14.66
C LYS A 66 -2.65 15.15 -14.16
N VAL A 67 -2.42 15.24 -12.85
CA VAL A 67 -1.07 15.17 -12.26
C VAL A 67 -0.42 13.79 -12.48
N VAL A 68 -1.16 12.69 -12.30
CA VAL A 68 -0.67 11.34 -12.56
C VAL A 68 -0.33 11.15 -14.05
N CYS A 69 -1.21 11.57 -14.96
CA CYS A 69 -0.97 11.51 -16.41
C CYS A 69 0.27 12.34 -16.81
N GLN A 70 0.44 13.55 -16.29
CA GLN A 70 1.63 14.36 -16.55
C GLN A 70 2.92 13.72 -16.03
N ARG A 71 2.89 13.14 -14.81
CA ARG A 71 4.03 12.41 -14.24
C ARG A 71 4.38 11.18 -15.08
N ASN A 72 3.38 10.39 -15.45
CA ASN A 72 3.58 9.17 -16.23
C ASN A 72 4.05 9.51 -17.66
N GLN A 73 3.55 10.60 -18.28
CA GLN A 73 4.06 11.10 -19.56
C GLN A 73 5.51 11.57 -19.47
N LYS A 74 5.91 12.27 -18.40
CA LYS A 74 7.30 12.67 -18.16
C LYS A 74 8.21 11.44 -18.01
N ASN A 75 7.80 10.46 -17.20
CA ASN A 75 8.54 9.21 -17.02
C ASN A 75 8.67 8.43 -18.35
N GLY A 76 7.60 8.35 -19.15
CA GLY A 76 7.62 7.72 -20.47
C GLY A 76 8.56 8.43 -21.46
N LYS A 77 8.57 9.77 -21.46
CA LYS A 77 9.50 10.58 -22.27
C LYS A 77 10.98 10.38 -21.86
N SER A 78 11.25 10.17 -20.57
CA SER A 78 12.59 9.82 -20.08
C SER A 78 13.03 8.38 -20.40
N GLY A 79 12.09 7.53 -20.85
CA GLY A 79 12.32 6.12 -21.17
C GLY A 79 12.21 5.19 -19.95
N GLY A 80 11.42 4.12 -20.08
CA GLY A 80 11.34 3.07 -19.05
C GLY A 80 12.46 2.02 -19.12
N ARG A 81 13.04 1.81 -20.30
CA ARG A 81 14.21 0.93 -20.52
C ARG A 81 15.48 1.78 -20.54
N PRO A 82 16.52 1.45 -19.75
CA PRO A 82 17.78 2.19 -19.78
C PRO A 82 18.41 2.15 -21.17
N SER A 83 19.06 3.25 -21.56
CA SER A 83 19.72 3.39 -22.87
C SER A 83 20.86 2.37 -23.04
N LYS A 84 21.06 1.89 -24.27
CA LYS A 84 22.12 0.94 -24.67
C LYS A 84 23.54 1.34 -24.24
N ASN A 85 23.77 2.63 -23.97
CA ASN A 85 25.08 3.18 -23.66
C ASN A 85 25.44 3.11 -22.15
N PHE A 86 24.55 2.59 -21.29
CA PHE A 86 24.93 2.21 -19.92
C PHE A 86 25.63 0.84 -19.93
N GLY A 87 26.96 0.87 -19.83
CA GLY A 87 27.81 -0.32 -19.79
C GLY A 87 27.40 -1.32 -18.70
N ASN A 88 27.54 -2.62 -19.01
CA ASN A 88 27.30 -3.75 -18.11
C ASN A 88 25.87 -3.88 -17.52
N SER A 89 24.84 -3.38 -18.20
CA SER A 89 23.49 -3.92 -18.02
C SER A 89 23.38 -5.30 -18.68
N GLN A 90 23.39 -6.39 -17.89
CA GLN A 90 23.11 -7.73 -18.42
C GLN A 90 21.71 -7.76 -19.07
N LYS A 91 21.61 -8.38 -20.25
CA LYS A 91 20.30 -8.64 -20.87
C LYS A 91 19.57 -9.71 -20.03
N PRO A 92 18.29 -9.55 -19.67
CA PRO A 92 17.49 -10.69 -19.22
C PRO A 92 17.43 -11.72 -20.35
N SER A 93 17.67 -13.00 -20.02
CA SER A 93 17.95 -14.09 -20.96
C SER A 93 16.73 -14.63 -21.73
N GLY A 94 15.62 -13.89 -21.78
CA GLY A 94 14.30 -14.39 -22.16
C GLY A 94 13.81 -14.08 -23.58
N LEU A 95 14.50 -13.27 -24.38
CA LEU A 95 14.06 -12.97 -25.76
C LEU A 95 15.24 -12.65 -26.70
N SER A 96 15.37 -13.41 -27.78
CA SER A 96 16.45 -13.28 -28.78
C SER A 96 16.24 -12.14 -29.78
N GLU A 97 14.99 -11.77 -30.04
CA GLU A 97 14.61 -10.86 -31.12
C GLU A 97 13.89 -9.61 -30.60
N ASN A 98 14.01 -8.51 -31.35
CA ASN A 98 13.36 -7.24 -31.05
C ASN A 98 12.21 -7.04 -32.06
N PRO A 99 10.93 -7.06 -31.65
CA PRO A 99 9.81 -6.96 -32.59
C PRO A 99 9.87 -5.65 -33.38
N GLU A 100 9.73 -5.74 -34.70
CA GLU A 100 9.87 -4.60 -35.63
C GLU A 100 8.80 -3.52 -35.47
N LYS A 101 7.69 -3.86 -34.81
CA LYS A 101 6.58 -2.96 -34.50
C LYS A 101 6.22 -3.13 -33.03
N PRO A 102 5.95 -2.05 -32.28
CA PRO A 102 5.28 -2.20 -31.00
C PRO A 102 3.93 -2.85 -31.26
N LYS A 103 3.58 -3.88 -30.50
CA LYS A 103 2.16 -4.24 -30.35
C LYS A 103 1.42 -2.99 -29.89
N LYS A 104 0.18 -2.79 -30.36
CA LYS A 104 -0.74 -1.90 -29.65
C LYS A 104 -0.86 -2.41 -28.21
N ALA A 105 -1.10 -1.53 -27.25
CA ALA A 105 -1.49 -2.00 -25.93
C ALA A 105 -2.75 -2.85 -26.09
N ASP A 106 -2.70 -4.08 -25.60
CA ASP A 106 -3.91 -4.85 -25.35
C ASP A 106 -4.70 -4.06 -24.29
N ASN A 107 -5.96 -3.75 -24.56
CA ASN A 107 -6.79 -2.87 -23.71
C ASN A 107 -7.38 -3.62 -22.50
N ASP A 108 -6.69 -4.65 -22.04
CA ASP A 108 -6.96 -5.34 -20.78
C ASP A 108 -6.59 -4.38 -19.65
N SER A 109 -7.60 -3.61 -19.23
CA SER A 109 -7.52 -2.63 -18.15
C SER A 109 -7.56 -3.34 -16.80
N ASP A 110 -6.59 -4.23 -16.56
CA ASP A 110 -6.29 -4.83 -15.27
C ASP A 110 -5.78 -3.74 -14.32
N ASN A 111 -6.75 -2.96 -13.82
CA ASN A 111 -6.54 -1.89 -12.86
C ASN A 111 -6.44 -2.50 -11.47
N ASP A 112 -5.36 -3.26 -11.24
CA ASP A 112 -4.89 -3.74 -9.93
C ASP A 112 -4.40 -2.57 -9.07
N SER A 113 -5.31 -1.63 -8.84
CA SER A 113 -5.23 -0.60 -7.83
C SER A 113 -5.72 -1.18 -6.51
N ASP A 114 -5.00 -2.19 -6.00
CA ASP A 114 -5.18 -2.79 -4.68
C ASP A 114 -5.13 -1.71 -3.58
N SER A 115 -6.29 -1.13 -3.33
CA SER A 115 -6.59 -0.19 -2.26
C SER A 115 -7.82 -0.69 -1.49
N ASP A 116 -7.98 -2.01 -1.40
CA ASP A 116 -8.92 -2.70 -0.55
C ASP A 116 -8.65 -2.33 0.91
N ASN A 117 -9.45 -1.39 1.38
CA ASN A 117 -9.49 -0.91 2.75
C ASN A 117 -10.92 -1.09 3.32
N ASP A 118 -11.64 -2.08 2.80
CA ASP A 118 -12.84 -2.64 3.41
C ASP A 118 -12.39 -3.80 4.31
N SER A 119 -12.38 -3.58 5.63
CA SER A 119 -12.18 -4.63 6.63
C SER A 119 -13.48 -4.90 7.38
N ASP A 120 -14.54 -5.17 6.63
CA ASP A 120 -15.71 -5.84 7.17
C ASP A 120 -15.29 -7.26 7.56
N SER A 121 -15.17 -7.47 8.87
CA SER A 121 -15.08 -8.80 9.46
C SER A 121 -16.06 -8.84 10.63
N ASP A 122 -17.33 -9.02 10.27
CA ASP A 122 -18.14 -9.91 11.08
C ASP A 122 -17.36 -11.23 11.23
N ASN A 123 -17.25 -11.72 12.46
CA ASN A 123 -17.06 -13.14 12.68
C ASN A 123 -17.70 -13.48 14.03
N ASP A 124 -18.58 -14.46 13.99
CA ASP A 124 -19.56 -14.73 15.03
C ASP A 124 -19.20 -16.02 15.79
N LEU A 125 -19.75 -16.19 16.99
CA LEU A 125 -19.67 -17.41 17.83
C LEU A 125 -18.24 -17.74 18.36
N ILE A 126 -18.03 -18.44 19.48
CA ILE A 126 -18.87 -18.84 20.63
C ILE A 126 -17.92 -19.06 21.82
N THR A 127 -18.36 -18.82 23.07
CA THR A 127 -18.21 -19.72 24.25
C THR A 127 -18.72 -18.99 25.50
N SER A 128 -19.68 -19.59 26.19
CA SER A 128 -20.33 -19.04 27.38
C SER A 128 -19.55 -19.32 28.67
N SER A 129 -19.56 -18.37 29.61
CA SER A 129 -19.70 -18.64 31.06
C SER A 129 -20.05 -17.35 31.82
N ASN A 130 -21.11 -17.40 32.61
CA ASN A 130 -21.49 -16.38 33.59
C ASN A 130 -20.51 -16.42 34.80
N GLU A 131 -20.34 -15.39 35.65
CA GLU A 131 -20.96 -14.05 35.71
C GLU A 131 -19.86 -13.01 36.16
N GLU A 132 -20.01 -11.88 36.86
CA GLU A 132 -21.05 -11.28 37.70
C GLU A 132 -21.16 -9.76 37.40
N VAL A 133 -21.25 -8.87 38.39
CA VAL A 133 -21.94 -7.57 38.25
C VAL A 133 -21.19 -6.45 39.00
N ASN A 134 -20.93 -5.31 38.33
CA ASN A 134 -21.44 -3.97 38.74
C ASN A 134 -20.82 -2.77 37.98
N LYS A 135 -21.70 -2.07 37.25
CA LYS A 135 -21.88 -0.60 37.20
C LYS A 135 -20.69 0.36 36.97
N ASN A 136 -20.87 1.17 35.91
CA ASN A 136 -20.60 2.62 35.85
C ASN A 136 -19.15 3.14 35.94
N LYS A 137 -18.61 3.56 34.77
CA LYS A 137 -18.56 5.00 34.43
C LYS A 137 -18.18 5.26 32.96
N LYS A 138 -18.69 6.36 32.40
CA LYS A 138 -18.22 6.94 31.14
C LYS A 138 -16.77 7.43 31.32
N ASN A 139 -15.87 7.10 30.40
CA ASN A 139 -14.63 7.87 30.19
C ASN A 139 -14.09 7.68 28.78
N LYS A 140 -14.18 8.71 27.93
CA LYS A 140 -13.47 8.77 26.65
C LYS A 140 -11.98 8.99 26.94
N ILE A 141 -11.19 7.92 26.93
CA ILE A 141 -9.72 8.03 26.94
C ILE A 141 -9.24 7.74 25.52
N ASN A 142 -8.65 8.75 24.87
CA ASN A 142 -7.99 8.61 23.57
C ASN A 142 -6.68 7.81 23.72
N LYS A 143 -6.78 6.51 24.01
CA LYS A 143 -5.65 5.59 23.92
C LYS A 143 -5.31 5.42 22.44
N THR A 144 -4.23 6.07 22.01
CA THR A 144 -3.55 5.72 20.76
C THR A 144 -3.30 4.22 20.75
N LYS A 145 -3.79 3.50 19.73
CA LYS A 145 -3.52 2.08 19.58
C LYS A 145 -2.01 1.90 19.39
N LYS A 146 -1.29 1.56 20.48
CA LYS A 146 0.05 0.96 20.35
C LYS A 146 -0.15 -0.29 19.51
N ILE A 147 0.37 -0.27 18.28
CA ILE A 147 0.48 -1.47 17.46
C ILE A 147 1.43 -2.40 18.21
N GLY A 148 0.86 -3.43 18.84
CA GLY A 148 1.60 -4.46 19.55
C GLY A 148 2.35 -5.30 18.53
N TYR A 149 3.61 -4.95 18.29
CA TYR A 149 4.51 -5.78 17.49
C TYR A 149 4.75 -7.11 18.20
N SER A 150 4.81 -8.21 17.43
CA SER A 150 5.22 -9.51 17.98
C SER A 150 6.64 -9.43 18.55
N PRO A 151 6.94 -10.03 19.73
CA PRO A 151 8.27 -9.99 20.33
C PRO A 151 9.39 -10.41 19.37
N LYS A 152 9.17 -11.47 18.58
CA LYS A 152 10.12 -11.92 17.55
C LYS A 152 10.37 -10.88 16.43
N PHE A 153 9.37 -10.07 16.10
CA PHE A 153 9.59 -8.94 15.19
C PHE A 153 10.36 -7.79 15.87
N GLU A 154 10.21 -7.59 17.18
CA GLU A 154 11.03 -6.62 17.92
C GLU A 154 12.50 -7.07 17.98
N GLU A 155 12.76 -8.38 18.13
CA GLU A 155 14.08 -8.99 18.03
C GLU A 155 14.69 -8.82 16.63
N PHE A 156 13.97 -9.18 15.56
CA PHE A 156 14.37 -8.92 14.17
C PHE A 156 14.64 -7.43 13.93
N TRP A 157 13.76 -6.55 14.41
CA TRP A 157 13.89 -5.10 14.27
C TRP A 157 15.07 -4.54 15.10
N LYS A 158 15.48 -5.23 16.17
CA LYS A 158 16.68 -4.93 16.97
C LYS A 158 17.95 -5.34 16.24
N ALA A 159 17.98 -6.51 15.59
CA ALA A 159 19.10 -6.95 14.75
C ALA A 159 19.30 -6.05 13.51
N TYR A 160 18.25 -5.85 12.70
CA TYR A 160 18.37 -5.29 11.35
C TYR A 160 19.03 -3.89 11.28
N PRO A 161 20.01 -3.60 10.40
CA PRO A 161 20.90 -2.45 10.58
C PRO A 161 20.26 -1.10 10.22
N LEU A 162 19.25 -1.07 9.34
CA LEU A 162 18.58 0.16 8.89
C LEU A 162 17.14 0.28 9.42
N LYS A 163 16.96 1.04 10.50
CA LYS A 163 15.69 1.24 11.22
C LYS A 163 14.66 2.15 10.49
N LYS A 164 14.44 1.99 9.17
CA LYS A 164 13.53 2.85 8.37
C LYS A 164 12.27 2.10 7.88
N GLY A 165 11.10 2.47 8.43
CA GLY A 165 9.78 2.02 7.94
C GLY A 165 9.18 0.82 8.67
N LYS A 166 9.20 0.82 10.01
CA LYS A 166 8.83 -0.33 10.87
C LYS A 166 7.49 -0.99 10.51
N GLN A 167 6.43 -0.21 10.22
CA GLN A 167 5.11 -0.76 9.86
C GLN A 167 5.14 -1.61 8.57
N LYS A 168 5.79 -1.13 7.50
CA LYS A 168 5.88 -1.90 6.25
C LYS A 168 6.81 -3.12 6.38
N ALA A 169 7.85 -3.01 7.20
CA ALA A 169 8.68 -4.16 7.57
C ALA A 169 7.90 -5.19 8.41
N PHE A 170 6.96 -4.76 9.27
CA PHE A 170 6.09 -5.68 10.00
C PHE A 170 5.10 -6.39 9.09
N GLN A 171 4.52 -5.70 8.10
CA GLN A 171 3.67 -6.33 7.08
C GLN A 171 4.44 -7.40 6.29
N ALA A 172 5.65 -7.07 5.80
CA ALA A 172 6.52 -8.03 5.14
C ALA A 172 6.88 -9.24 6.02
N TRP A 173 7.17 -9.00 7.30
CA TRP A 173 7.42 -10.04 8.30
C TRP A 173 6.20 -10.95 8.49
N THR A 174 5.00 -10.39 8.67
CA THR A 174 3.78 -11.19 8.81
C THR A 174 3.50 -12.04 7.57
N SER A 175 3.82 -11.58 6.37
CA SER A 175 3.75 -12.39 5.15
C SER A 175 4.79 -13.51 5.13
N ALA A 176 6.04 -13.24 5.53
CA ALA A 176 7.09 -14.26 5.62
C ALA A 176 6.73 -15.38 6.60
N ILE A 177 6.20 -15.04 7.79
CA ILE A 177 5.75 -16.04 8.78
C ILE A 177 4.48 -16.76 8.32
N LYS A 178 3.54 -16.08 7.65
CA LYS A 178 2.37 -16.73 7.03
C LYS A 178 2.77 -17.72 5.93
N GLY A 179 3.90 -17.51 5.27
CA GLY A 179 4.53 -18.45 4.33
C GLY A 179 5.21 -19.67 4.98
N GLY A 180 5.16 -19.82 6.31
CA GLY A 180 5.70 -20.99 7.03
C GLY A 180 7.19 -20.89 7.42
N ASN A 181 7.86 -19.79 7.12
CA ASN A 181 9.28 -19.59 7.46
C ASN A 181 9.47 -19.44 8.98
N ASP A 182 10.52 -20.05 9.54
CA ASP A 182 10.84 -19.93 10.97
C ASP A 182 11.28 -18.49 11.33
N PRO A 183 10.59 -17.80 12.26
CA PRO A 183 11.02 -16.52 12.79
C PRO A 183 12.48 -16.49 13.26
N ASN A 184 13.00 -17.56 13.88
CA ASN A 184 14.34 -17.55 14.48
C ASN A 184 15.42 -17.55 13.40
N LEU A 185 15.24 -18.32 12.32
CA LEU A 185 16.10 -18.31 11.14
C LEU A 185 16.18 -16.89 10.53
N ILE A 186 15.04 -16.22 10.36
CA ILE A 186 14.98 -14.86 9.80
C ILE A 186 15.73 -13.86 10.71
N ILE A 187 15.58 -13.96 12.03
CA ILE A 187 16.33 -13.14 13.00
C ILE A 187 17.84 -13.40 12.90
N LYS A 188 18.25 -14.67 12.85
CA LYS A 188 19.67 -15.07 12.73
C LYS A 188 20.31 -14.51 11.46
N LYS A 189 19.71 -14.76 10.29
CA LYS A 189 20.21 -14.28 8.99
C LYS A 189 20.18 -12.76 8.86
N ALA A 190 19.21 -12.08 9.49
CA ALA A 190 19.23 -10.62 9.62
C ALA A 190 20.41 -10.11 10.46
N GLY A 191 20.84 -10.86 11.47
CA GLY A 191 22.06 -10.61 12.23
C GLY A 191 23.32 -10.82 11.38
N GLU A 192 23.40 -11.93 10.64
CA GLU A 192 24.53 -12.27 9.75
C GLU A 192 24.73 -11.20 8.66
N TYR A 193 23.65 -10.70 8.05
CA TYR A 193 23.69 -9.55 7.14
C TYR A 193 24.28 -8.28 7.80
N THR A 194 24.06 -8.07 9.11
CA THR A 194 24.67 -6.91 9.81
C THR A 194 26.18 -7.07 10.00
N LEU A 195 26.66 -8.30 10.19
CA LEU A 195 28.08 -8.61 10.31
C LEU A 195 28.78 -8.44 8.96
N GLU A 196 28.18 -8.92 7.88
CA GLU A 196 28.67 -8.71 6.52
C GLU A 196 28.80 -7.20 6.20
N LEU A 197 27.77 -6.40 6.50
CA LEU A 197 27.79 -4.95 6.27
C LEU A 197 28.82 -4.22 7.14
N LYS A 198 29.08 -4.69 8.38
CA LYS A 198 30.18 -4.20 9.23
C LYS A 198 31.53 -4.53 8.58
N HIS A 199 31.74 -5.78 8.15
CA HIS A 199 32.98 -6.26 7.54
C HIS A 199 33.29 -5.51 6.23
N LYS A 200 32.31 -5.42 5.33
CA LYS A 200 32.39 -4.70 4.04
C LYS A 200 32.28 -3.18 4.15
N LYS A 201 32.24 -2.63 5.38
CA LYS A 201 32.16 -1.18 5.71
C LYS A 201 31.14 -0.40 4.87
N THR A 202 29.99 -1.01 4.60
CA THR A 202 29.02 -0.51 3.61
C THR A 202 28.28 0.75 4.11
N GLU A 203 28.22 1.79 3.28
CA GLU A 203 27.53 3.03 3.62
C GLU A 203 26.01 2.85 3.77
N LYS A 204 25.41 3.64 4.67
CA LYS A 204 23.98 3.57 5.04
C LYS A 204 22.99 3.85 3.90
N CYS A 205 23.47 4.33 2.75
CA CYS A 205 22.70 4.54 1.52
C CYS A 205 22.54 3.24 0.69
N TYR A 206 23.51 2.33 0.73
CA TYR A 206 23.48 1.05 0.01
C TYR A 206 22.86 -0.10 0.81
N ILE A 207 22.73 0.05 2.13
CA ILE A 207 22.03 -0.93 3.00
C ILE A 207 20.55 -1.05 2.58
N LYS A 208 20.10 -2.27 2.25
CA LYS A 208 18.70 -2.50 1.86
C LYS A 208 17.75 -2.25 3.04
N ARG A 209 16.51 -1.85 2.75
CA ARG A 209 15.48 -1.56 3.78
C ARG A 209 14.84 -2.87 4.24
N ALA A 210 14.57 -3.02 5.54
CA ALA A 210 14.03 -4.26 6.13
C ALA A 210 12.83 -4.86 5.36
N GLN A 211 11.88 -4.03 4.94
CA GLN A 211 10.75 -4.46 4.09
C GLN A 211 11.24 -5.13 2.79
N GLY A 212 12.18 -4.51 2.08
CA GLY A 212 12.71 -5.05 0.82
C GLY A 212 13.61 -6.28 1.04
N TRP A 213 14.29 -6.39 2.17
CA TRP A 213 15.10 -7.57 2.51
C TRP A 213 14.21 -8.78 2.82
N LEU A 214 13.09 -8.57 3.52
CA LEU A 214 12.07 -9.58 3.76
C LEU A 214 11.30 -9.95 2.48
N ASN A 215 10.90 -8.97 1.67
CA ASN A 215 10.18 -9.24 0.41
C ASN A 215 11.06 -9.97 -0.63
N ASP A 216 12.37 -9.76 -0.64
CA ASP A 216 13.32 -10.46 -1.51
C ASP A 216 13.60 -11.91 -1.06
N GLY A 217 13.17 -12.35 0.14
CA GLY A 217 13.49 -13.69 0.68
C GLY A 217 14.90 -13.84 1.27
N ARG A 218 15.60 -12.74 1.59
CA ARG A 218 17.04 -12.72 1.89
C ARG A 218 17.46 -13.33 3.24
N TRP A 219 16.58 -14.07 3.91
CA TRP A 219 17.01 -15.01 4.94
C TRP A 219 17.61 -16.30 4.32
N ASP A 220 17.37 -16.56 3.04
CA ASP A 220 17.98 -17.68 2.30
C ASP A 220 19.33 -17.30 1.65
N ASP A 221 19.67 -16.01 1.55
CA ASP A 221 21.00 -15.51 1.15
C ASP A 221 22.09 -16.00 2.11
N ASP A 222 23.26 -16.39 1.62
CA ASP A 222 24.45 -16.61 2.44
C ASP A 222 25.30 -15.33 2.62
N TYR A 223 25.74 -15.10 3.86
CA TYR A 223 26.44 -13.90 4.28
C TYR A 223 27.85 -14.22 4.77
N ASP A 224 28.84 -13.50 4.24
CA ASP A 224 30.21 -13.55 4.75
C ASP A 224 30.31 -12.76 6.07
N THR A 225 30.32 -13.48 7.19
CA THR A 225 30.41 -12.92 8.54
C THR A 225 31.86 -12.75 9.05
N GLY A 226 32.86 -13.18 8.28
CA GLY A 226 34.27 -12.85 8.54
C GLY A 226 35.05 -13.68 9.57
N ASP A 227 34.49 -14.74 10.18
CA ASP A 227 35.29 -15.71 10.96
C ASP A 227 34.78 -17.16 10.88
N SER A 228 35.71 -18.08 11.08
CA SER A 228 35.64 -19.53 11.01
C SER A 228 34.94 -20.19 12.21
N GLY A 229 33.83 -20.88 11.95
CA GLY A 229 33.37 -22.03 12.73
C GLY A 229 32.84 -21.80 14.15
N LYS A 230 32.87 -20.58 14.70
CA LYS A 230 32.26 -20.25 16.00
C LYS A 230 30.86 -19.68 15.83
N LYS A 231 29.92 -20.13 16.68
CA LYS A 231 28.60 -19.49 16.81
C LYS A 231 28.80 -18.09 17.42
N PRO A 232 28.25 -17.01 16.83
CA PRO A 232 28.32 -15.69 17.45
C PRO A 232 27.49 -15.68 18.74
N ASP A 233 28.02 -15.04 19.79
CA ASP A 233 27.22 -14.72 20.97
C ASP A 233 26.30 -13.52 20.64
N LEU A 234 25.08 -13.55 21.17
CA LEU A 234 24.11 -12.45 21.05
C LEU A 234 24.56 -11.18 21.79
N ASN A 235 25.61 -11.27 22.62
CA ASN A 235 26.20 -10.15 23.33
C ASN A 235 27.14 -9.29 22.45
N ASP A 236 27.74 -9.81 21.38
CA ASP A 236 28.67 -9.06 20.49
C ASP A 236 27.95 -8.12 19.49
N LEU A 237 26.65 -7.86 19.72
CA LEU A 237 25.76 -7.07 18.86
C LEU A 237 25.31 -5.73 19.49
N TYR A 238 25.94 -5.30 20.58
CA TYR A 238 25.65 -4.04 21.30
C TYR A 238 26.74 -2.97 21.10
#